data_AF-E2ZDS0-F1
#
_entry.id   AF-E2ZDS0-F1
#
_cell.length_a   1.000
_cell.length_b   1.000
_cell.length_c   1.000
_cell.angle_alpha   90.00
_cell.angle_beta   90.00
_cell.angle_gamma   90.00
#
_symmetry.space_group_name_H-M   'P 1'
#
loop_
_entity.id
_entity.type
_entity.pdbx_description
1 polymer ?
#
loop_
_entity_poly.entity_id
_entity_poly.type
_entity_poly.pdbx_seq_one_letter_code
_entity_poly.pdbx_strand_id
1 'polypeptide(L)'
;MLTATLTLGFLLFTGAALQQIGIIYTTAGKAGFITSLYIVFVPVVSLLFYNPLRLSHLFGCVVALIGVYFLSFHGGFDDANIGDILTLASVLFWTLHIVSVSRFVRYYDGVKLAIGQFFFCGLFNFLAMYPAGESLTVSIFLNALLPVLYCAIFSTGIAFTFQILGQKGVPPTEASLICSLEMVFGLIAGCLFLGETLTSSEILGAVLMSVGIVSAQLSSRVIYSRKA
;
A
#
# COMPACT_ATOMS: atom_id res chain seq x y z
N MET A 1 1.83 8.78 22.34
CA MET A 1 2.80 7.82 21.76
C MET A 1 2.16 6.44 21.61
N LEU A 2 1.75 5.80 22.71
CA LEU A 2 1.13 4.46 22.69
C LEU A 2 -0.06 4.36 21.72
N THR A 3 -0.98 5.32 21.77
CA THR A 3 -2.15 5.38 20.87
C THR A 3 -1.72 5.48 19.41
N ALA A 4 -0.73 6.31 19.09
CA ALA A 4 -0.21 6.47 17.73
C ALA A 4 0.41 5.15 17.22
N THR A 5 1.27 4.51 18.01
CA THR A 5 1.92 3.25 17.63
C THR A 5 0.92 2.10 17.49
N LEU A 6 -0.12 2.07 18.34
CA LEU A 6 -1.19 1.08 18.26
C LEU A 6 -2.03 1.29 17.00
N THR A 7 -2.44 2.52 16.70
CA THR A 7 -3.18 2.84 15.47
C THR A 7 -2.35 2.49 14.23
N LEU A 8 -1.09 2.90 14.17
CA LEU A 8 -0.21 2.58 13.04
C LEU A 8 0.01 1.08 12.90
N GLY A 9 0.26 0.36 14.00
CA GLY A 9 0.44 -1.08 13.99
C GLY A 9 -0.81 -1.83 13.54
N PHE A 10 -2.00 -1.37 13.95
CA PHE A 10 -3.27 -1.96 13.52
C PHE A 10 -3.52 -1.73 12.02
N LEU A 11 -3.36 -0.51 11.54
CA LEU A 11 -3.53 -0.18 10.12
C LEU A 11 -2.53 -0.94 9.24
N LEU A 12 -1.27 -1.03 9.68
CA LEU A 12 -0.23 -1.78 8.99
C LEU A 12 -0.57 -3.27 8.97
N PHE A 13 -0.98 -3.86 10.10
CA PHE A 13 -1.40 -5.25 10.19
C PHE A 13 -2.56 -5.54 9.23
N THR A 14 -3.64 -4.77 9.27
CA THR A 14 -4.83 -5.06 8.46
C THR A 14 -4.57 -4.84 6.97
N GLY A 15 -3.85 -3.77 6.60
CA GLY A 15 -3.45 -3.53 5.21
C GLY A 15 -2.56 -4.64 4.67
N ALA A 16 -1.48 -4.98 5.40
CA ALA A 16 -0.56 -6.02 4.98
C ALA A 16 -1.21 -7.41 4.96
N ALA A 17 -2.02 -7.77 5.95
CA ALA A 17 -2.69 -9.07 5.99
C ALA A 17 -3.67 -9.26 4.82
N LEU A 18 -4.52 -8.25 4.53
CA LEU A 18 -5.44 -8.31 3.40
C LEU A 18 -4.70 -8.42 2.07
N GLN A 19 -3.63 -7.64 1.89
CA GLN A 19 -2.80 -7.70 0.68
C GLN A 19 -2.08 -9.05 0.55
N GLN A 20 -1.50 -9.56 1.63
CA GLN A 20 -0.76 -10.82 1.62
C GLN A 20 -1.66 -12.02 1.33
N ILE A 21 -2.86 -12.05 1.92
CA ILE A 21 -3.88 -13.05 1.58
C ILE A 21 -4.34 -12.85 0.13
N GLY A 22 -4.46 -11.61 -0.34
CA GLY A 22 -4.80 -11.29 -1.71
C GLY A 22 -3.84 -11.90 -2.73
N ILE A 23 -2.53 -11.77 -2.50
CA ILE A 23 -1.44 -12.30 -3.34
C ILE A 23 -1.45 -13.84 -3.45
N ILE A 24 -2.15 -14.56 -2.55
CA ILE A 24 -2.33 -16.01 -2.70
C ILE A 24 -3.19 -16.34 -3.93
N TYR A 25 -4.12 -15.45 -4.28
CA TYR A 25 -5.10 -15.67 -5.35
C TYR A 25 -4.87 -14.81 -6.60
N THR A 26 -4.03 -13.77 -6.51
CA THR A 26 -3.70 -12.86 -7.60
C THR A 26 -2.19 -12.76 -7.82
N THR A 27 -1.72 -12.19 -8.92
CA THR A 27 -0.28 -12.08 -9.21
C THR A 27 0.38 -10.97 -8.39
N ALA A 28 1.69 -11.07 -8.17
CA ALA A 28 2.42 -10.06 -7.40
C ALA A 28 2.42 -8.71 -8.12
N GLY A 29 2.61 -8.70 -9.44
CA GLY A 29 2.46 -7.51 -10.26
C GLY A 29 1.07 -6.89 -10.13
N LYS A 30 0.00 -7.69 -10.28
CA LYS A 30 -1.39 -7.22 -10.20
C LYS A 30 -1.72 -6.64 -8.83
N ALA A 31 -1.30 -7.32 -7.76
CA ALA A 31 -1.50 -6.83 -6.40
C ALA A 31 -0.79 -5.48 -6.15
N GLY A 32 0.47 -5.34 -6.61
CA GLY A 32 1.22 -4.08 -6.48
C GLY A 32 0.54 -2.90 -7.16
N PHE A 33 -0.01 -3.12 -8.36
CA PHE A 33 -0.81 -2.11 -9.05
C PHE A 33 -2.09 -1.78 -8.27
N ILE A 34 -2.90 -2.76 -7.88
CA ILE A 34 -4.14 -2.51 -7.12
C ILE A 34 -3.84 -1.75 -5.83
N THR A 35 -2.82 -2.14 -5.07
CA THR A 35 -2.46 -1.47 -3.81
C THR A 35 -2.09 -0.01 -4.03
N SER A 36 -1.36 0.29 -5.11
CA SER A 36 -0.96 1.66 -5.43
C SER A 36 -2.10 2.65 -5.65
N LEU A 37 -3.35 2.17 -5.79
CA LEU A 37 -4.54 3.02 -5.76
C LEU A 37 -4.65 3.89 -4.51
N TYR A 38 -3.93 3.59 -3.42
CA TYR A 38 -3.87 4.50 -2.27
C TYR A 38 -3.44 5.91 -2.70
N ILE A 39 -2.72 6.06 -3.81
CA ILE A 39 -2.30 7.35 -4.37
C ILE A 39 -3.47 8.27 -4.75
N VAL A 40 -4.63 7.66 -5.03
CA VAL A 40 -5.89 8.34 -5.34
C VAL A 40 -6.65 8.65 -4.06
N PHE A 41 -6.68 7.69 -3.14
CA PHE A 41 -7.42 7.82 -1.88
C PHE A 41 -6.71 8.71 -0.86
N VAL A 42 -5.37 8.74 -0.83
CA VAL A 42 -4.56 9.56 0.08
C VAL A 42 -4.88 11.05 -0.07
N PRO A 43 -4.89 11.66 -1.27
CA PRO A 43 -5.33 13.04 -1.44
C PRO A 43 -6.76 13.30 -0.95
N VAL A 44 -7.69 12.38 -1.24
CA VAL A 44 -9.11 12.50 -0.86
C VAL A 44 -9.29 12.44 0.67
N VAL A 45 -8.65 11.46 1.32
CA VAL A 45 -8.65 11.33 2.79
C VAL A 45 -7.89 12.49 3.43
N SER A 46 -6.82 12.98 2.79
CA SER A 46 -6.06 14.15 3.24
C SER A 46 -6.86 15.45 3.23
N LEU A 47 -8.00 15.52 2.52
CA LEU A 47 -8.93 16.66 2.58
C LEU A 47 -9.58 16.80 3.95
N LEU A 48 -9.83 15.67 4.64
CA LEU A 48 -10.32 15.68 6.02
C LEU A 48 -9.33 16.38 6.96
N PHE A 49 -8.07 16.47 6.54
CA PHE A 49 -6.94 17.02 7.28
C PHE A 49 -6.37 18.32 6.66
N TYR A 50 -7.21 19.10 5.98
CA TYR A 50 -6.94 20.48 5.49
C TYR A 50 -6.01 20.62 4.27
N ASN A 51 -5.74 19.57 3.52
CA ASN A 51 -5.04 19.72 2.22
C ASN A 51 -6.05 20.09 1.11
N PRO A 52 -5.67 20.93 0.11
CA PRO A 52 -6.56 21.31 -0.98
C PRO A 52 -6.74 20.18 -2.02
N LEU A 53 -7.99 19.96 -2.47
CA LEU A 53 -8.33 19.09 -3.60
C LEU A 53 -8.11 19.82 -4.92
N ARG A 54 -7.34 19.22 -5.82
CA ARG A 54 -7.07 19.74 -7.16
C ARG A 54 -7.80 18.91 -8.22
N LEU A 55 -8.11 19.51 -9.37
CA LEU A 55 -8.76 18.84 -10.50
C LEU A 55 -7.93 17.69 -11.07
N SER A 56 -6.61 17.81 -11.01
CA SER A 56 -5.64 16.78 -11.35
C SER A 56 -5.83 15.52 -10.50
N HIS A 57 -6.11 15.64 -9.20
CA HIS A 57 -6.38 14.48 -8.35
C HIS A 57 -7.61 13.69 -8.84
N LEU A 58 -8.68 14.39 -9.25
CA LEU A 58 -9.90 13.75 -9.74
C LEU A 58 -9.70 13.11 -11.11
N PHE A 59 -9.02 13.80 -12.03
CA PHE A 59 -8.69 13.24 -13.34
C PHE A 59 -7.79 12.01 -13.20
N GLY A 60 -6.72 12.11 -12.41
CA GLY A 60 -5.81 11.00 -12.13
C GLY A 60 -6.51 9.80 -11.48
N CYS A 61 -7.45 10.05 -10.57
CA CYS A 61 -8.33 9.03 -9.99
C CYS A 61 -9.10 8.25 -11.07
N VAL A 62 -9.81 8.95 -11.95
CA VAL A 62 -10.60 8.31 -13.00
C VAL A 62 -9.71 7.50 -13.94
N VAL A 63 -8.58 8.06 -14.37
CA VAL A 63 -7.65 7.37 -15.27
C VAL A 63 -7.03 6.14 -14.59
N ALA A 64 -6.65 6.23 -13.32
CA ALA A 64 -6.11 5.11 -12.56
C ALA A 64 -7.14 3.98 -12.35
N LEU A 65 -8.41 4.33 -12.09
CA LEU A 65 -9.50 3.35 -11.99
C LEU A 65 -9.75 2.63 -13.32
N ILE A 66 -9.67 3.33 -14.45
CA ILE A 66 -9.72 2.70 -15.78
C ILE A 66 -8.51 1.78 -15.97
N GLY A 67 -7.31 2.19 -15.55
CA GLY A 67 -6.12 1.35 -15.61
C GLY A 67 -6.27 0.05 -14.81
N VAL A 68 -6.81 0.12 -13.60
CA VAL A 68 -7.15 -1.07 -12.79
C VAL A 68 -8.17 -1.95 -13.48
N TYR A 69 -9.12 -1.37 -14.21
CA TYR A 69 -10.07 -2.17 -14.98
C TYR A 69 -9.35 -3.02 -16.04
N PHE A 70 -8.47 -2.42 -16.83
CA PHE A 70 -7.70 -3.16 -17.86
C PHE A 70 -6.72 -4.19 -17.27
N LEU A 71 -6.19 -3.90 -16.08
CA LEU A 71 -5.27 -4.76 -15.37
C LEU A 71 -6.00 -5.93 -14.67
N SER A 72 -7.27 -5.75 -14.30
CA SER A 72 -8.04 -6.75 -13.55
C SER A 72 -9.08 -7.53 -14.32
N PHE A 73 -9.57 -7.03 -15.46
CA PHE A 73 -10.68 -7.61 -16.21
C PHE A 73 -10.31 -7.90 -17.67
N HIS A 74 -9.16 -8.55 -17.87
CA HIS A 74 -8.61 -8.86 -19.20
C HIS A 74 -9.34 -10.04 -19.88
N GLY A 75 -10.61 -9.85 -20.26
CA GLY A 75 -11.43 -10.87 -20.94
C GLY A 75 -12.89 -10.90 -20.48
N GLY A 76 -13.21 -10.21 -19.38
CA GLY A 76 -14.54 -10.14 -18.80
C GLY A 76 -14.49 -10.00 -17.27
N PHE A 77 -15.65 -10.07 -16.62
CA PHE A 77 -15.74 -10.10 -15.15
C PHE A 77 -15.32 -11.45 -14.54
N ASP A 78 -15.13 -12.49 -15.37
CA ASP A 78 -14.78 -13.84 -14.93
C ASP A 78 -13.32 -13.96 -14.44
N ASP A 79 -12.43 -13.02 -14.80
CA ASP A 79 -11.02 -12.98 -14.37
C ASP A 79 -10.82 -12.30 -12.99
N ALA A 80 -11.87 -11.68 -12.45
CA ALA A 80 -11.82 -11.06 -11.14
C ALA A 80 -11.85 -12.14 -10.06
N ASN A 81 -10.79 -12.20 -9.25
CA ASN A 81 -10.69 -13.16 -8.17
C ASN A 81 -10.85 -12.49 -6.80
N ILE A 82 -11.05 -13.33 -5.77
CA ILE A 82 -11.17 -12.85 -4.39
C ILE A 82 -9.92 -12.08 -3.93
N GLY A 83 -8.74 -12.41 -4.46
CA GLY A 83 -7.49 -11.72 -4.15
C GLY A 83 -7.47 -10.27 -4.60
N ASP A 84 -8.07 -9.97 -5.75
CA ASP A 84 -8.20 -8.59 -6.25
C ASP A 84 -9.08 -7.75 -5.32
N ILE A 85 -10.19 -8.32 -4.84
CA ILE A 85 -11.11 -7.66 -3.91
C ILE A 85 -10.43 -7.42 -2.55
N LEU A 86 -9.72 -8.43 -2.03
CA LEU A 86 -8.97 -8.31 -0.77
C LEU A 86 -7.85 -7.28 -0.88
N THR A 87 -7.12 -7.29 -2.00
CA THR A 87 -6.05 -6.30 -2.26
C THR A 87 -6.64 -4.90 -2.39
N LEU A 88 -7.78 -4.74 -3.08
CA LEU A 88 -8.48 -3.46 -3.15
C LEU A 88 -8.98 -3.00 -1.78
N ALA A 89 -9.48 -3.90 -0.93
CA ALA A 89 -9.86 -3.57 0.43
C ALA A 89 -8.66 -3.09 1.27
N SER A 90 -7.47 -3.67 1.05
CA SER A 90 -6.23 -3.25 1.72
C SER A 90 -5.86 -1.78 1.44
N VAL A 91 -6.23 -1.25 0.27
CA VAL A 91 -5.94 0.14 -0.15
C VAL A 91 -6.45 1.15 0.86
N LEU A 92 -7.62 0.90 1.46
CA LEU A 92 -8.19 1.79 2.48
C LEU A 92 -7.29 1.87 3.72
N PHE A 93 -6.76 0.73 4.17
CA PHE A 93 -5.89 0.66 5.34
C PHE A 93 -4.51 1.25 5.05
N TRP A 94 -3.94 0.98 3.87
CA TRP A 94 -2.71 1.63 3.41
C TRP A 94 -2.85 3.15 3.32
N THR A 95 -3.97 3.63 2.77
CA THR A 95 -4.29 5.06 2.71
C THR A 95 -4.32 5.67 4.11
N LEU A 96 -5.07 5.06 5.02
CA LEU A 96 -5.19 5.54 6.40
C LEU A 96 -3.85 5.49 7.13
N HIS A 97 -3.04 4.46 6.88
CA HIS A 97 -1.70 4.31 7.45
C HIS A 97 -0.78 5.45 6.98
N ILE A 98 -0.65 5.67 5.66
CA ILE A 98 0.18 6.73 5.07
C ILE A 98 -0.20 8.10 5.63
N VAL A 99 -1.49 8.41 5.70
CA VAL A 99 -1.99 9.69 6.25
C VAL A 99 -1.71 9.80 7.76
N SER A 100 -1.92 8.71 8.50
CA SER A 100 -1.67 8.67 9.95
C SER A 100 -0.20 8.80 10.29
N VAL A 101 0.70 8.16 9.54
CA VAL A 101 2.16 8.30 9.70
C VAL A 101 2.56 9.76 9.50
N SER A 102 2.13 10.35 8.39
CA SER A 102 2.41 11.76 8.05
C SER A 102 1.94 12.74 9.14
N ARG A 103 0.88 12.38 9.87
CA ARG A 103 0.41 13.15 11.03
C ARG A 103 1.27 12.91 12.26
N PHE A 104 1.44 11.65 12.67
CA PHE A 104 2.08 11.33 13.95
C PHE A 104 3.57 11.63 13.97
N VAL A 105 4.27 11.54 12.83
CA VAL A 105 5.70 11.84 12.73
C VAL A 105 6.03 13.32 12.98
N ARG A 106 5.02 14.21 12.94
CA ARG A 106 5.16 15.63 13.33
C ARG A 106 5.25 15.83 14.85
N TYR A 107 4.69 14.90 15.62
CA TYR A 107 4.58 15.00 17.08
C TYR A 107 5.51 14.05 17.83
N TYR A 108 5.96 12.98 17.18
CA TYR A 108 6.78 11.94 17.79
C TYR A 108 8.02 11.64 16.95
N ASP A 109 9.04 11.07 17.60
CA ASP A 109 10.23 10.58 16.91
C ASP A 109 9.87 9.41 15.97
N GLY A 110 10.35 9.48 14.72
CA GLY A 110 10.01 8.53 13.67
C GLY A 110 10.51 7.11 13.94
N VAL A 111 11.70 6.96 14.52
CA VAL A 111 12.26 5.64 14.87
C VAL A 111 11.47 5.02 16.01
N LYS A 112 11.10 5.81 17.02
CA LYS A 112 10.24 5.31 18.12
C LYS A 112 8.85 4.91 17.61
N LEU A 113 8.30 5.64 16.62
CA LEU A 113 7.04 5.26 15.98
C LEU A 113 7.17 3.96 15.20
N ALA A 114 8.28 3.76 14.48
CA ALA A 114 8.58 2.53 13.75
C ALA A 114 8.63 1.32 14.69
N ILE A 115 9.44 1.40 15.75
CA ILE A 115 9.56 0.32 16.74
C ILE A 115 8.19 -0.04 17.33
N GLY A 116 7.42 0.96 17.75
CA GLY A 116 6.12 0.72 18.36
C GLY A 116 5.11 0.11 17.38
N GLN A 117 5.03 0.60 16.14
CA GLN A 117 4.09 0.04 15.17
C GLN A 117 4.46 -1.39 14.76
N PHE A 118 5.75 -1.71 14.66
CA PHE A 118 6.20 -3.08 14.34
C PHE A 118 5.89 -4.04 15.48
N PHE A 119 6.07 -3.60 16.73
CA PHE A 119 5.66 -4.39 17.89
C PHE A 119 4.17 -4.74 17.85
N PHE A 120 3.30 -3.74 17.65
CA PHE A 120 1.85 -3.98 17.59
C PHE A 120 1.43 -4.78 16.35
N CYS A 121 2.01 -4.50 15.18
CA CYS A 121 1.74 -5.26 13.95
C CYS A 121 2.14 -6.74 14.12
N GLY A 122 3.33 -7.00 14.69
CA GLY A 122 3.79 -8.36 15.00
C GLY A 122 2.90 -9.05 16.03
N LEU A 123 2.48 -8.34 17.08
CA LEU A 123 1.53 -8.86 18.07
C LEU A 123 0.19 -9.24 17.43
N PHE A 124 -0.36 -8.39 16.56
CA PHE A 124 -1.62 -8.70 15.88
C PHE A 124 -1.49 -9.87 14.91
N ASN A 125 -0.40 -9.98 14.14
CA ASN A 125 -0.13 -11.16 13.31
C ASN A 125 -0.02 -12.43 14.15
N PHE A 126 0.70 -12.37 15.28
CA PHE A 126 0.84 -13.51 16.18
C PHE A 126 -0.51 -13.96 16.78
N LEU A 127 -1.35 -13.00 17.16
CA LEU A 127 -2.70 -13.30 17.66
C LEU A 127 -3.64 -13.82 16.56
N ALA A 128 -3.47 -13.36 15.32
CA ALA A 128 -4.26 -13.77 14.16
C ALA A 128 -3.89 -15.16 13.63
N MET A 129 -2.70 -15.67 13.95
CA MET A 129 -2.23 -17.02 13.57
C MET A 129 -3.20 -18.11 14.04
N TYR A 130 -3.67 -18.06 15.29
CA TYR A 130 -4.57 -19.07 15.87
C TYR A 130 -5.94 -19.13 15.16
N PRO A 131 -6.71 -18.02 15.00
CA PRO A 131 -7.98 -18.06 14.29
C PRO A 131 -7.82 -18.35 12.78
N ALA A 132 -6.64 -18.11 12.20
CA ALA A 132 -6.34 -18.51 10.82
C ALA A 132 -6.09 -20.03 10.68
N GLY A 133 -6.02 -20.78 11.79
CA GLY A 133 -5.75 -22.22 11.79
C GLY A 133 -4.28 -22.57 11.54
N GLU A 134 -3.38 -21.59 11.65
CA GLU A 134 -1.95 -21.82 11.51
C GLU A 134 -1.36 -22.43 12.79
N SER A 135 -0.39 -23.33 12.63
CA SER A 135 0.29 -23.98 13.74
C SER A 135 1.76 -23.60 13.79
N LEU A 136 2.23 -23.19 14.97
CA LEU A 136 3.64 -22.88 15.18
C LEU A 136 4.36 -24.11 15.73
N THR A 137 5.02 -24.85 14.84
CA THR A 137 5.97 -25.90 15.23
C THR A 137 7.40 -25.41 15.03
N VAL A 138 8.32 -25.95 15.82
CA VAL A 138 9.75 -25.60 15.72
C VAL A 138 10.30 -25.88 14.31
N SER A 139 9.84 -26.95 13.67
CA SER A 139 10.24 -27.30 12.29
C SER A 139 9.76 -26.28 11.26
N ILE A 140 8.49 -25.85 11.33
CA ILE A 140 7.95 -24.80 10.44
C ILE A 140 8.73 -23.49 10.63
N PHE A 141 9.00 -23.11 11.89
CA PHE A 141 9.76 -21.90 12.19
C PHE A 141 11.17 -21.93 11.62
N LEU A 142 11.90 -23.04 11.80
CA LEU A 142 13.27 -23.18 11.28
C LEU A 142 13.31 -23.18 9.74
N ASN A 143 12.32 -23.80 9.09
CA ASN A 143 12.23 -23.81 7.62
C ASN A 143 11.91 -22.42 7.04
N ALA A 144 11.11 -21.62 7.74
CA ALA A 144 10.74 -20.26 7.31
C ALA A 144 11.71 -19.18 7.80
N LEU A 145 12.72 -19.54 8.60
CA LEU A 145 13.56 -18.57 9.32
C LEU A 145 14.26 -17.57 8.38
N LEU A 146 14.85 -18.06 7.28
CA LEU A 146 15.58 -17.20 6.35
C LEU A 146 14.65 -16.23 5.59
N PRO A 147 13.54 -16.68 4.96
CA PRO A 147 12.54 -15.77 4.39
C PRO A 147 11.98 -14.76 5.41
N VAL A 148 11.64 -15.22 6.62
CA VAL A 148 11.10 -14.35 7.67
C VAL A 148 12.10 -13.29 8.10
N LEU A 149 13.37 -13.64 8.29
CA LEU A 149 14.42 -12.68 8.64
C LEU A 149 14.66 -11.67 7.52
N TYR A 150 14.68 -12.14 6.27
CA TYR A 150 14.80 -11.26 5.11
C TYR A 150 13.65 -10.23 5.07
N CYS A 151 12.40 -10.69 5.18
CA CYS A 151 11.23 -9.83 5.18
C CYS A 151 11.19 -8.90 6.41
N ALA A 152 11.53 -9.39 7.60
CA ALA A 152 11.51 -8.61 8.82
C ALA A 152 12.57 -7.49 8.80
N ILE A 153 13.78 -7.75 8.29
CA ILE A 153 14.86 -6.77 8.28
C ILE A 153 14.69 -5.80 7.11
N PHE A 154 14.63 -6.30 5.87
CA PHE A 154 14.70 -5.44 4.69
C PHE A 154 13.36 -4.81 4.36
N SER A 155 12.31 -5.62 4.26
CA SER A 155 10.98 -5.12 3.92
C SER A 155 10.37 -4.35 5.10
N THR A 156 10.35 -4.94 6.30
CA THR A 156 9.65 -4.29 7.42
C THR A 156 10.53 -3.26 8.14
N GLY A 157 11.68 -3.70 8.65
CA GLY A 157 12.54 -2.89 9.50
C GLY A 157 13.11 -1.68 8.77
N ILE A 158 13.75 -1.88 7.63
CA ILE A 158 14.40 -0.81 6.88
C ILE A 158 13.38 0.00 6.08
N ALA A 159 12.57 -0.63 5.22
CA ALA A 159 11.73 0.11 4.27
C ALA A 159 10.65 0.96 4.97
N PHE A 160 9.87 0.40 5.90
CA PHE A 160 8.85 1.20 6.60
C PHE A 160 9.47 2.24 7.56
N THR A 161 10.65 1.99 8.12
CA THR A 161 11.35 3.03 8.90
C THR A 161 11.75 4.20 8.01
N PHE A 162 12.32 3.92 6.83
CA PHE A 162 12.65 4.96 5.85
C PHE A 162 11.40 5.67 5.32
N GLN A 163 10.30 4.95 5.14
CA GLN A 163 9.02 5.57 4.80
C GLN A 163 8.60 6.58 5.87
N ILE A 164 8.60 6.22 7.15
CA ILE A 164 8.22 7.13 8.24
C ILE A 164 9.14 8.35 8.29
N LEU A 165 10.46 8.13 8.19
CA LEU A 165 11.45 9.21 8.22
C LEU A 165 11.30 10.14 7.01
N GLY A 166 11.07 9.59 5.82
CA GLY A 166 10.82 10.35 4.59
C GLY A 166 9.50 11.15 4.66
N GLN A 167 8.45 10.55 5.20
CA GLN A 167 7.14 11.20 5.38
C GLN A 167 7.16 12.39 6.35
N LYS A 168 8.20 12.53 7.17
CA LYS A 168 8.35 13.69 8.05
C LYS A 168 8.55 15.00 7.29
N GLY A 169 9.27 14.95 6.17
CA GLY A 169 9.63 16.14 5.39
C GLY A 169 8.75 16.39 4.17
N VAL A 170 7.78 15.51 3.90
CA VAL A 170 7.06 15.45 2.62
C VAL A 170 5.55 15.41 2.86
N PRO A 171 4.72 16.15 2.11
CA PRO A 171 3.27 16.06 2.22
C PRO A 171 2.76 14.63 1.99
N PRO A 172 1.64 14.20 2.61
CA PRO A 172 1.12 12.83 2.47
C PRO A 172 0.89 12.41 1.02
N THR A 173 0.36 13.32 0.20
CA THR A 173 0.18 13.12 -1.24
C THR A 173 1.51 12.78 -1.91
N GLU A 174 2.51 13.65 -1.78
CA GLU A 174 3.84 13.47 -2.37
C GLU A 174 4.53 12.19 -1.87
N ALA A 175 4.39 11.87 -0.58
CA ALA A 175 4.92 10.64 -0.02
C ALA A 175 4.26 9.40 -0.63
N SER A 176 2.94 9.41 -0.85
CA SER A 176 2.24 8.31 -1.50
C SER A 176 2.69 8.12 -2.95
N LEU A 177 3.07 9.18 -3.66
CA LEU A 177 3.65 9.07 -4.99
C LEU A 177 4.97 8.30 -4.96
N ILE A 178 5.86 8.66 -4.03
CA ILE A 178 7.16 7.98 -3.87
C ILE A 178 6.95 6.51 -3.50
N CYS A 179 6.02 6.22 -2.57
CA CYS A 179 5.71 4.86 -2.17
C CYS A 179 5.16 4.04 -3.35
N SER A 180 4.37 4.67 -4.24
CA SER A 180 3.75 3.97 -5.38
C SER A 180 4.76 3.40 -6.38
N LEU A 181 6.02 3.88 -6.36
CA LEU A 181 7.11 3.28 -7.14
C LEU A 181 7.35 1.81 -6.79
N GLU A 182 6.88 1.34 -5.63
CA GLU A 182 6.87 -0.08 -5.28
C GLU A 182 6.19 -0.95 -6.36
N MET A 183 5.17 -0.44 -7.06
CA MET A 183 4.50 -1.20 -8.13
C MET A 183 5.45 -1.45 -9.31
N VAL A 184 6.32 -0.49 -9.63
CA VAL A 184 7.25 -0.59 -10.76
C VAL A 184 8.30 -1.64 -10.45
N PHE A 185 8.87 -1.59 -9.25
CA PHE A 185 9.83 -2.59 -8.79
C PHE A 185 9.17 -3.95 -8.58
N GLY A 186 7.94 -3.98 -8.08
CA GLY A 186 7.14 -5.20 -7.90
C GLY A 186 6.85 -5.89 -9.22
N LEU A 187 6.50 -5.13 -10.26
CA LEU A 187 6.31 -5.65 -11.62
C LEU A 187 7.61 -6.22 -12.19
N ILE A 188 8.70 -5.45 -12.14
CA ILE A 188 10.01 -5.90 -12.63
C ILE A 188 10.43 -7.17 -11.89
N ALA A 189 10.26 -7.21 -10.56
CA ALA A 189 10.58 -8.37 -9.76
C ALA A 189 9.66 -9.56 -10.06
N GLY A 190 8.36 -9.34 -10.29
CA GLY A 190 7.41 -10.38 -10.72
C GLY A 190 7.82 -11.01 -12.04
N CYS A 191 8.18 -10.19 -13.04
CA CYS A 191 8.66 -10.69 -14.32
C CYS A 191 10.01 -11.44 -14.20
N LEU A 192 10.97 -10.91 -13.43
CA LEU A 192 12.32 -11.48 -13.33
C LEU A 192 12.42 -12.71 -12.42
N PHE A 193 11.76 -12.70 -11.26
CA PHE A 193 11.89 -13.73 -10.24
C PHE A 193 10.74 -14.74 -10.23
N LEU A 194 9.52 -14.32 -10.59
CA LEU A 194 8.33 -15.19 -10.61
C LEU A 194 7.97 -15.65 -12.02
N GLY A 195 8.62 -15.12 -13.06
CA GLY A 195 8.31 -15.44 -14.45
C GLY A 195 6.94 -14.95 -14.91
N GLU A 196 6.40 -13.91 -14.25
CA GLU A 196 5.09 -13.32 -14.61
C GLU A 196 5.17 -12.69 -16.01
N THR A 197 4.30 -13.13 -16.92
CA THR A 197 4.16 -12.54 -18.25
C THR A 197 2.94 -11.64 -18.28
N LEU A 198 3.14 -10.37 -18.65
CA LEU A 198 2.05 -9.41 -18.81
C LEU A 198 1.42 -9.55 -20.19
N THR A 199 0.09 -9.65 -20.20
CA THR A 199 -0.73 -9.51 -21.39
C THR A 199 -0.72 -8.07 -21.90
N SER A 200 -1.07 -7.87 -23.17
CA SER A 200 -1.21 -6.52 -23.74
C SER A 200 -2.22 -5.64 -23.00
N SER A 201 -3.24 -6.25 -22.38
CA SER A 201 -4.23 -5.55 -21.55
C SER A 201 -3.62 -5.08 -20.23
N GLU A 202 -2.85 -5.93 -19.55
CA GLU A 202 -2.17 -5.56 -18.31
C GLU A 202 -1.10 -4.48 -18.54
N ILE A 203 -0.40 -4.53 -19.68
CA ILE A 203 0.54 -3.47 -20.07
C ILE A 203 -0.21 -2.15 -20.27
N LEU A 204 -1.34 -2.17 -20.97
CA LEU A 204 -2.18 -0.97 -21.16
C LEU A 204 -2.69 -0.46 -19.80
N GLY A 205 -3.15 -1.35 -18.92
CA GLY A 205 -3.60 -1.03 -17.57
C GLY A 205 -2.49 -0.38 -16.74
N ALA A 206 -1.29 -0.97 -16.75
CA ALA A 206 -0.11 -0.43 -16.07
C ALA A 206 0.28 0.97 -16.59
N VAL A 207 0.24 1.19 -17.90
CA VAL A 207 0.50 2.50 -18.52
C VAL A 207 -0.57 3.51 -18.11
N LEU A 208 -1.85 3.14 -18.19
CA LEU A 208 -2.96 4.02 -17.78
C LEU A 208 -2.86 4.39 -16.30
N MET A 209 -2.58 3.42 -15.42
CA MET A 209 -2.35 3.67 -14.00
C MET A 209 -1.19 4.64 -13.79
N SER A 210 -0.05 4.38 -14.43
CA SER A 210 1.13 5.25 -14.35
C SER A 210 0.82 6.68 -14.82
N VAL A 211 0.07 6.83 -15.91
CA VAL A 211 -0.36 8.14 -16.43
C VAL A 211 -1.33 8.83 -15.47
N GLY A 212 -2.30 8.10 -14.91
CA GLY A 212 -3.24 8.65 -13.92
C GLY A 212 -2.52 9.15 -12.67
N ILE A 213 -1.53 8.39 -12.22
CA ILE A 213 -0.64 8.71 -11.10
C ILE A 213 0.15 9.99 -11.36
N VAL A 214 0.85 10.09 -12.49
CA VAL A 214 1.63 11.28 -12.85
C VAL A 214 0.71 12.48 -13.06
N SER A 215 -0.45 12.27 -13.68
CA SER A 215 -1.43 13.33 -13.92
C SER A 215 -2.00 13.90 -12.63
N ALA A 216 -2.17 13.08 -11.59
CA ALA A 216 -2.60 13.53 -10.27
C ALA A 216 -1.61 14.52 -9.64
N GLN A 217 -0.32 14.47 -10.02
CA GLN A 217 0.73 15.33 -9.48
C GLN A 217 0.75 16.73 -10.11
N LEU A 218 0.18 16.86 -11.32
CA LEU A 218 0.22 18.13 -12.03
C LEU A 218 -0.50 19.22 -11.23
N SER A 219 0.15 20.37 -11.11
CA SER A 219 -0.49 21.55 -10.53
C SER A 219 -1.74 21.87 -11.36
N SER A 220 -2.88 21.97 -10.70
CA SER A 220 -4.13 22.28 -11.35
C SER A 220 -5.03 23.06 -10.41
N ARG A 221 -6.17 23.50 -10.94
CA ARG A 221 -7.14 24.32 -10.22
C ARG A 221 -7.57 23.62 -8.93
N VAL A 222 -7.43 24.33 -7.80
CA VAL A 222 -7.99 23.90 -6.53
C VAL A 222 -9.50 23.97 -6.63
N ILE A 223 -10.16 22.82 -6.47
CA ILE A 223 -11.61 22.68 -6.49
C ILE A 223 -12.18 22.88 -5.08
N TYR A 224 -11.47 22.37 -4.08
CA TYR A 224 -11.91 22.42 -2.70
C TYR A 224 -10.73 22.70 -1.78
N SER A 225 -10.90 23.65 -0.87
CA SER A 225 -9.96 23.91 0.22
C SER A 225 -10.78 24.17 1.47
N ARG A 226 -10.57 23.36 2.52
CA ARG A 226 -11.19 23.60 3.82
C ARG A 226 -10.52 24.84 4.42
N LYS A 227 -11.27 25.95 4.55
CA LYS A 227 -10.78 27.12 5.31
C LYS A 227 -10.53 26.70 6.75
N ALA A 228 -9.37 27.07 7.28
CA ALA A 228 -8.99 26.89 8.68
C ALA A 228 -9.97 27.62 9.60
#